data_AF-A0A1S3TMX5-F1
#
_entry.id   AF-A0A1S3TMX5-F1
#
_cell.length_a   1.000
_cell.length_b   1.000
_cell.length_c   1.000
_cell.angle_alpha   90.00
_cell.angle_beta   90.00
_cell.angle_gamma   90.00
#
_symmetry.space_group_name_H-M   'P 1'
#
loop_
_entity.id
_entity.type
_entity.pdbx_description
1 polymer ?
#
loop_
_entity_poly.entity_id
_entity_poly.type
_entity_poly.pdbx_seq_one_letter_code
_entity_poly.pdbx_strand_id
1 'polypeptide(L)'
;MGRRRVLNTYTNLHPRASRYIPSRQGWSLTEERRYLDGLTYDAIIWHPYRSHRRSSPFLAICMYSGWIRLGNMIHRHLPERVLRQFGFVQTIPRSPESLPMPDIHMIDLHWLRYVDHAFTGVVEAEDPSACVDEYMVWFRRVSHPYITPGDDDD
;
A
#
# COMPACT_ATOMS: atom_id res chain seq x y z
N MET A 1 -22.14 1.83 17.27
CA MET A 1 -21.93 2.62 16.03
C MET A 1 -23.29 3.01 15.43
N GLY A 2 -23.52 4.30 15.12
CA GLY A 2 -24.76 4.72 14.45
C GLY A 2 -24.88 4.08 13.06
N ARG A 3 -26.03 3.48 12.73
CA ARG A 3 -26.29 2.79 11.46
C ARG A 3 -26.15 3.76 10.28
N ARG A 4 -24.98 3.78 9.65
CA ARG A 4 -24.71 4.59 8.44
C ARG A 4 -25.42 3.97 7.24
N ARG A 5 -26.11 4.79 6.45
CA ARG A 5 -26.77 4.34 5.22
C ARG A 5 -25.74 4.23 4.10
N VAL A 6 -25.53 2.99 3.63
CA VAL A 6 -24.77 2.71 2.41
C VAL A 6 -25.54 3.31 1.23
N LEU A 7 -24.83 3.93 0.30
CA LEU A 7 -25.44 4.45 -0.93
C LEU A 7 -25.95 3.26 -1.76
N ASN A 8 -27.24 3.24 -2.09
CA ASN A 8 -27.86 2.10 -2.78
C ASN A 8 -27.26 1.80 -4.17
N THR A 9 -26.62 2.78 -4.80
CA THR A 9 -25.95 2.65 -6.10
C THR A 9 -24.46 2.30 -5.98
N TYR A 10 -23.95 2.13 -4.76
CA TYR A 10 -22.54 1.83 -4.55
C TYR A 10 -22.18 0.46 -5.10
N THR A 11 -21.06 0.40 -5.81
CA THR A 11 -20.39 -0.84 -6.21
C THR A 11 -18.92 -0.76 -5.81
N ASN A 12 -18.23 -1.92 -5.72
CA ASN A 12 -16.80 -1.94 -5.39
C ASN A 12 -15.90 -1.29 -6.45
N LEU A 13 -16.45 -0.92 -7.62
CA LEU A 13 -15.75 -0.15 -8.64
C LEU A 13 -15.72 1.36 -8.34
N HIS A 14 -16.58 1.84 -7.44
CA HIS A 14 -16.59 3.24 -7.03
C HIS A 14 -15.54 3.48 -5.93
N PRO A 15 -14.98 4.70 -5.82
CA PRO A 15 -14.10 5.05 -4.71
C PRO A 15 -14.75 4.73 -3.36
N ARG A 16 -14.02 4.06 -2.46
CA ARG A 16 -14.55 3.68 -1.14
C ARG A 16 -15.10 4.85 -0.32
N ALA A 17 -14.56 6.05 -0.54
CA ALA A 17 -15.06 7.30 0.04
C ALA A 17 -16.54 7.61 -0.32
N SER A 18 -17.05 7.08 -1.44
CA SER A 18 -18.43 7.25 -1.91
C SER A 18 -19.42 6.20 -1.38
N ARG A 19 -18.96 5.24 -0.55
CA ARG A 19 -19.79 4.13 -0.06
C ARG A 19 -20.98 4.57 0.78
N TYR A 20 -20.86 5.68 1.50
CA TYR A 20 -21.87 6.14 2.45
C TYR A 20 -22.50 7.44 2.00
N ILE A 21 -23.80 7.61 2.27
CA ILE A 21 -24.51 8.85 2.00
C ILE A 21 -23.98 9.91 2.97
N PRO A 22 -23.33 10.99 2.51
CA PRO A 22 -22.88 12.05 3.39
C PRO A 22 -24.09 12.75 4.04
N SER A 23 -23.94 13.10 5.31
CA SER A 23 -24.92 13.91 6.03
C SER A 23 -25.09 15.26 5.32
N ARG A 24 -26.33 15.75 5.17
CA ARG A 24 -26.61 17.07 4.57
C ARG A 24 -25.97 18.24 5.35
N GLN A 25 -25.61 18.03 6.61
CA GLN A 25 -24.92 19.01 7.46
C GLN A 25 -23.38 18.91 7.40
N GLY A 26 -22.83 18.02 6.58
CA GLY A 26 -21.41 17.64 6.67
C GLY A 26 -21.14 16.81 7.93
N TRP A 27 -19.86 16.56 8.22
CA TRP A 27 -19.39 15.90 9.43
C TRP A 27 -18.58 16.88 10.26
N SER A 28 -18.68 16.78 11.59
CA SER A 28 -17.70 17.44 12.46
C SER A 28 -16.33 16.76 12.33
N LEU A 29 -15.24 17.50 12.59
CA LEU A 29 -13.87 16.95 12.58
C LEU A 29 -13.73 15.71 13.48
N THR A 30 -14.44 15.68 14.61
CA THR A 30 -14.43 14.54 15.54
C THR A 30 -15.09 13.30 14.95
N GLU A 31 -16.17 13.48 14.18
CA GLU A 31 -16.86 12.37 13.51
C GLU A 31 -16.08 11.84 12.32
N GLU A 32 -15.43 12.73 11.57
CA GLU A 32 -14.54 12.37 10.47
C GLU A 32 -13.31 11.59 10.97
N ARG A 33 -12.70 12.05 12.08
CA ARG A 33 -11.57 11.36 12.69
C ARG A 33 -11.94 9.98 13.22
N ARG A 34 -13.04 9.87 13.97
CA ARG A 34 -13.59 8.57 14.41
C ARG A 34 -13.92 7.64 13.23
N TYR A 35 -14.28 8.19 12.07
CA TYR A 35 -14.48 7.39 10.87
C TYR A 35 -13.17 6.86 10.31
N LEU A 36 -12.17 7.72 10.14
CA LEU A 36 -10.85 7.32 9.65
C LEU A 36 -10.21 6.28 10.58
N ASP A 37 -10.34 6.47 11.89
CA ASP A 37 -9.86 5.54 12.91
C ASP A 37 -10.60 4.19 12.87
N GLY A 38 -11.87 4.19 12.42
CA GLY A 38 -12.70 2.99 12.26
C GLY A 38 -12.59 2.32 10.89
N LEU A 39 -11.76 2.83 9.97
CA LEU A 39 -11.55 2.18 8.67
C LEU A 39 -10.78 0.88 8.87
N THR A 40 -11.43 -0.24 8.56
CA THR A 40 -10.73 -1.52 8.46
C THR A 40 -9.84 -1.53 7.22
N TYR A 41 -8.82 -2.39 7.20
CA TYR A 41 -7.91 -2.49 6.06
C TYR A 41 -8.63 -2.84 4.75
N ASP A 42 -9.75 -3.54 4.82
CA ASP A 42 -10.57 -3.90 3.66
C ASP A 42 -11.34 -2.68 3.09
N ALA A 43 -11.43 -1.59 3.86
CA ALA A 43 -12.02 -0.33 3.44
C ALA A 43 -11.01 0.64 2.78
N ILE A 44 -9.70 0.41 2.94
CA ILE A 44 -8.64 1.23 2.32
C ILE A 44 -8.20 0.56 1.02
N ILE A 45 -8.73 1.05 -0.10
CA ILE A 45 -8.34 0.62 -1.43
C ILE A 45 -7.43 1.68 -2.06
N TRP A 46 -6.20 1.28 -2.38
CA TRP A 46 -5.28 2.10 -3.15
C TRP A 46 -5.60 1.96 -4.62
N HIS A 47 -6.14 3.01 -5.25
CA HIS A 47 -6.32 2.97 -6.69
C HIS A 47 -4.93 2.98 -7.36
N PRO A 48 -4.55 1.92 -8.09
CA PRO A 48 -3.22 1.85 -8.70
C PRO A 48 -3.07 2.95 -9.74
N TYR A 49 -1.83 3.36 -9.99
CA TYR A 49 -1.49 4.37 -11.00
C TYR A 49 -1.74 3.91 -12.45
N ARG A 50 -2.37 2.74 -12.67
CA ARG A 50 -2.57 2.08 -13.96
C ARG A 50 -3.26 2.98 -14.98
N SER A 51 -4.29 3.72 -14.59
CA SER A 51 -5.02 4.64 -15.47
C SER A 51 -4.17 5.82 -15.97
N HIS A 52 -3.18 6.23 -15.18
CA HIS A 52 -2.27 7.34 -15.49
C HIS A 52 -1.05 6.90 -16.30
N ARG A 53 -0.83 5.59 -16.50
CA ARG A 53 0.31 5.06 -17.26
C ARG A 53 0.39 5.57 -18.70
N ARG A 54 -0.73 6.04 -19.28
CA ARG A 54 -0.75 6.65 -20.62
C ARG A 54 0.03 7.97 -20.69
N SER A 55 -0.06 8.80 -19.65
CA SER A 55 0.64 10.09 -19.56
C SER A 55 1.94 9.99 -18.74
N SER A 56 2.02 9.01 -17.86
CA SER A 56 3.13 8.82 -16.92
C SER A 56 3.48 7.34 -16.86
N PRO A 57 4.26 6.85 -17.84
CA PRO A 57 4.57 5.43 -17.95
C PRO A 57 5.26 4.92 -16.70
N PHE A 58 4.98 3.66 -16.35
CA PHE A 58 5.66 3.00 -15.24
C PHE A 58 7.13 2.76 -15.63
N LEU A 59 8.05 3.32 -14.85
CA LEU A 59 9.49 3.14 -15.08
C LEU A 59 9.98 1.89 -14.37
N ALA A 60 10.65 1.00 -15.09
CA ALA A 60 11.18 -0.25 -14.53
C ALA A 60 12.12 -0.02 -13.33
N ILE A 61 12.81 1.13 -13.28
CA ILE A 61 13.67 1.52 -12.16
C ILE A 61 12.91 1.64 -10.82
N CYS A 62 11.60 1.89 -10.85
CA CYS A 62 10.77 1.86 -9.64
C CYS A 62 10.77 0.48 -8.96
N MET A 63 11.06 -0.59 -9.72
CA MET A 63 11.20 -1.95 -9.22
C MET A 63 12.58 -2.27 -8.67
N TYR A 64 13.53 -1.33 -8.63
CA TYR A 64 14.81 -1.54 -7.93
C TYR A 64 14.57 -1.97 -6.48
N SER A 65 15.19 -3.06 -6.03
CA SER A 65 15.13 -3.53 -4.65
C SER A 65 16.54 -3.48 -4.06
N GLY A 66 16.80 -2.50 -3.23
CA GLY A 66 18.13 -2.31 -2.64
C GLY A 66 18.22 -1.04 -1.84
N TRP A 67 19.45 -0.64 -1.50
CA TRP A 67 19.69 0.63 -0.84
C TRP A 67 19.74 1.75 -1.87
N ILE A 68 19.13 2.89 -1.55
CA ILE A 68 19.21 4.14 -2.31
C ILE A 68 19.85 5.22 -1.45
N ARG A 69 20.61 6.11 -2.07
CA ARG A 69 21.25 7.23 -1.39
C ARG A 69 20.79 8.55 -2.00
N LEU A 70 20.36 9.47 -1.15
CA LEU A 70 20.02 10.83 -1.52
C LEU A 70 20.79 11.80 -0.60
N GLY A 71 21.89 12.35 -1.12
CA GLY A 71 22.81 13.15 -0.31
C GLY A 71 23.45 12.31 0.80
N ASN A 72 23.17 12.68 2.05
CA ASN A 72 23.59 11.97 3.26
C ASN A 72 22.56 10.96 3.78
N MET A 73 21.38 10.86 3.14
CA MET A 73 20.34 9.93 3.52
C MET A 73 20.51 8.61 2.77
N ILE A 74 20.43 7.50 3.49
CA ILE A 74 20.47 6.14 2.93
C ILE A 74 19.21 5.41 3.38
N HIS A 75 18.46 4.89 2.42
CA HIS A 75 17.19 4.20 2.68
C HIS A 75 17.12 2.87 1.94
N ARG A 76 16.47 1.88 2.55
CA ARG A 76 16.08 0.64 1.85
C ARG A 76 14.86 0.93 0.99
N HIS A 77 15.01 0.75 -0.31
CA HIS A 77 13.90 0.73 -1.27
C HIS A 77 13.47 -0.73 -1.50
N LEU A 78 12.25 -1.05 -1.11
CA LEU A 78 11.65 -2.38 -1.17
C LEU A 78 10.31 -2.31 -1.92
N PRO A 79 10.33 -2.31 -3.26
CA PRO A 79 9.14 -2.10 -4.09
C PRO A 79 8.09 -3.19 -3.89
N GLU A 80 8.49 -4.39 -3.45
CA GLU A 80 7.56 -5.46 -3.11
C GLU A 80 6.58 -5.09 -2.00
N ARG A 81 6.84 -4.03 -1.21
CA ARG A 81 5.93 -3.55 -0.14
C ARG A 81 4.75 -2.73 -0.66
N VAL A 82 4.82 -2.25 -1.90
CA VAL A 82 3.87 -1.29 -2.48
C VAL A 82 3.38 -1.70 -3.87
N LEU A 83 3.41 -3.00 -4.20
CA LEU A 83 3.01 -3.54 -5.50
C LEU A 83 1.59 -3.11 -5.91
N ARG A 84 0.66 -2.98 -4.96
CA ARG A 84 -0.70 -2.46 -5.24
C ARG A 84 -0.69 -1.06 -5.81
N GLN A 85 0.20 -0.17 -5.36
CA GLN A 85 0.31 1.19 -5.89
C GLN A 85 0.75 1.18 -7.36
N PHE A 86 1.62 0.22 -7.69
CA PHE A 86 2.08 0.00 -9.06
C PHE A 86 1.04 -0.72 -9.93
N GLY A 87 -0.02 -1.30 -9.35
CA GLY A 87 -1.03 -2.07 -10.09
C GLY A 87 -0.68 -3.54 -10.28
N PHE A 88 0.12 -4.09 -9.39
CA PHE A 88 0.44 -5.51 -9.33
C PHE A 88 -0.21 -6.16 -8.11
N VAL A 89 -0.41 -7.48 -8.17
CA VAL A 89 -0.88 -8.28 -7.05
C VAL A 89 0.13 -8.19 -5.91
N GLN A 90 -0.35 -7.86 -4.72
CA GLN A 90 0.50 -7.71 -3.56
C GLN A 90 0.97 -9.06 -3.03
N THR A 91 2.27 -9.27 -2.99
CA THR A 91 2.88 -10.43 -2.34
C THR A 91 3.24 -10.12 -0.88
N ILE A 92 3.52 -11.15 -0.09
CA ILE A 92 4.13 -10.98 1.24
C ILE A 92 5.56 -10.48 1.03
N PRO A 93 5.91 -9.26 1.47
CA PRO A 93 7.22 -8.70 1.21
C PRO A 93 8.27 -9.39 2.09
N ARG A 94 9.51 -9.37 1.61
CA ARG A 94 10.66 -9.87 2.37
C ARG A 94 10.86 -9.05 3.64
N SER A 95 11.51 -9.66 4.64
CA SER A 95 11.99 -8.91 5.81
C SER A 95 12.99 -7.83 5.35
N PRO A 96 12.90 -6.58 5.84
CA PRO A 96 13.87 -5.55 5.52
C PRO A 96 15.30 -5.93 5.92
N GLU A 97 15.45 -6.83 6.89
CA GLU A 97 16.73 -7.34 7.38
C GLU A 97 17.39 -8.30 6.39
N SER A 98 16.64 -8.84 5.42
CA SER A 98 17.20 -9.70 4.36
C SER A 98 18.09 -8.95 3.36
N LEU A 99 18.10 -7.62 3.40
CA LEU A 99 19.00 -6.77 2.63
C LEU A 99 20.05 -6.14 3.56
N PRO A 100 21.22 -6.78 3.76
CA PRO A 100 22.29 -6.19 4.52
C PRO A 100 22.76 -4.89 3.87
N MET A 101 23.31 -3.98 4.67
CA MET A 101 23.90 -2.74 4.17
C MET A 101 25.17 -3.07 3.37
N PRO A 102 25.25 -2.71 2.08
CA PRO A 102 26.50 -2.84 1.32
C PRO A 102 27.46 -1.70 1.68
N ASP A 103 28.70 -1.79 1.20
CA ASP A 103 29.61 -0.65 1.25
C ASP A 103 29.00 0.56 0.54
N ILE A 104 29.22 1.77 1.08
CA ILE A 104 28.57 3.00 0.58
C ILE A 104 28.82 3.20 -0.91
N HIS A 105 30.02 2.89 -1.40
CA HIS A 105 30.38 2.99 -2.82
C HIS A 105 29.60 2.03 -3.72
N MET A 106 29.11 0.91 -3.18
CA MET A 106 28.33 -0.07 -3.92
C MET A 106 26.87 0.33 -4.08
N ILE A 107 26.35 1.23 -3.24
CA ILE A 107 24.95 1.70 -3.31
C ILE A 107 24.67 2.34 -4.68
N ASP A 108 25.53 3.27 -5.10
CA ASP A 108 25.37 3.98 -6.36
C ASP A 108 25.61 3.03 -7.55
N LEU A 109 26.52 2.07 -7.43
CA LEU A 109 26.78 1.06 -8.47
C LEU A 109 25.59 0.12 -8.67
N HIS A 110 24.97 -0.37 -7.59
CA HIS A 110 23.77 -1.20 -7.66
C HIS A 110 22.61 -0.43 -8.28
N TRP A 111 22.45 0.86 -7.95
CA TRP A 111 21.45 1.71 -8.57
C TRP A 111 21.68 1.90 -10.08
N LEU A 112 22.92 2.14 -10.51
CA LEU A 112 23.26 2.23 -11.93
C LEU A 112 22.98 0.91 -12.67
N ARG A 113 23.11 -0.23 -11.97
CA ARG A 113 22.79 -1.57 -12.46
C ARG A 113 21.41 -2.04 -12.00
N TYR A 114 20.43 -1.14 -11.87
CA TYR A 114 19.15 -1.46 -11.22
C TYR A 114 18.45 -2.70 -11.77
N VAL A 115 18.64 -3.02 -13.05
CA VAL A 115 18.02 -4.19 -13.71
C VAL A 115 18.41 -5.49 -13.01
N ASP A 116 19.67 -5.62 -12.57
CA ASP A 116 20.19 -6.78 -11.86
C ASP A 116 19.61 -6.91 -10.43
N HIS A 117 19.09 -5.80 -9.92
CA HIS A 117 18.54 -5.67 -8.57
C HIS A 117 17.03 -5.40 -8.57
N ALA A 118 16.37 -5.49 -9.72
CA ALA A 118 14.94 -5.24 -9.83
C ALA A 118 14.14 -6.43 -9.30
N PHE A 119 13.08 -6.14 -8.55
CA PHE A 119 12.10 -7.13 -8.16
C PHE A 119 11.29 -7.55 -9.40
N THR A 120 11.31 -8.84 -9.71
CA THR A 120 10.71 -9.44 -10.91
C THR A 120 9.61 -10.43 -10.55
N GLY A 121 8.94 -11.00 -11.55
CA GLY A 121 7.89 -12.00 -11.33
C GLY A 121 6.59 -11.45 -10.76
N VAL A 122 6.33 -10.14 -10.95
CA VAL A 122 5.07 -9.51 -10.55
C VAL A 122 3.92 -9.88 -11.48
N VAL A 123 2.72 -10.02 -10.92
CA VAL A 123 1.49 -10.32 -11.66
C VAL A 123 0.63 -9.05 -11.71
N GLU A 124 0.07 -8.70 -12.87
CA GLU A 124 -0.86 -7.56 -12.96
C GLU A 124 -2.11 -7.81 -12.11
N ALA A 125 -2.54 -6.80 -11.37
CA ALA A 125 -3.76 -6.89 -10.56
C ALA A 125 -5.00 -6.61 -11.41
N GLU A 126 -6.01 -7.49 -11.32
CA GLU A 126 -7.35 -7.23 -11.87
C GLU A 126 -8.11 -6.21 -11.01
N ASP A 127 -7.95 -6.29 -9.69
CA ASP A 127 -8.58 -5.40 -8.71
C ASP A 127 -7.53 -4.60 -7.91
N PRO A 128 -7.75 -3.31 -7.61
CA PRO A 128 -6.87 -2.49 -6.76
C PRO A 128 -6.52 -3.08 -5.39
N SER A 129 -7.36 -3.96 -4.83
CA SER A 129 -7.16 -4.65 -3.56
C SER A 129 -6.48 -6.01 -3.69
N ALA A 130 -6.15 -6.47 -4.91
CA ALA A 130 -5.60 -7.81 -5.15
C ALA A 130 -4.29 -8.05 -4.39
N CYS A 131 -4.26 -9.17 -3.67
CA CYS A 131 -3.12 -9.66 -2.92
C CYS A 131 -3.11 -11.18 -2.92
N VAL A 132 -1.96 -11.79 -2.63
CA VAL A 132 -1.86 -13.22 -2.40
C VAL A 132 -2.57 -13.61 -1.12
N ASP A 133 -2.97 -14.88 -1.02
CA ASP A 133 -3.48 -15.46 0.21
C ASP A 133 -2.51 -15.20 1.38
N GLU A 134 -3.05 -15.04 2.59
CA GLU A 134 -2.30 -14.70 3.81
C GLU A 134 -1.65 -13.30 3.86
N TYR A 135 -1.62 -12.53 2.76
CA TYR A 135 -1.05 -11.19 2.80
C TYR A 135 -1.73 -10.29 3.83
N MET A 136 -3.06 -10.28 3.89
CA MET A 136 -3.80 -9.43 4.83
C MET A 136 -3.59 -9.88 6.28
N VAL A 137 -3.41 -11.18 6.53
CA VAL A 137 -3.07 -11.72 7.85
C VAL A 137 -1.66 -11.26 8.25
N TRP A 138 -0.68 -11.42 7.35
CA TRP A 138 0.68 -10.91 7.56
C TRP A 138 0.70 -9.41 7.80
N PHE A 139 -0.05 -8.63 7.03
CA PHE A 139 -0.10 -7.18 7.09
C PHE A 139 -0.60 -6.69 8.46
N ARG A 140 -1.70 -7.26 8.95
CA ARG A 140 -2.26 -6.97 10.28
C ARG A 140 -1.31 -7.37 11.41
N ARG A 141 -0.60 -8.49 11.26
CA ARG A 141 0.31 -9.00 12.30
C ARG A 141 1.64 -8.25 12.36
N VAL A 142 2.23 -7.92 11.22
CA VAL A 142 3.62 -7.46 11.13
C VAL A 142 3.73 -5.99 10.79
N SER A 143 3.00 -5.53 9.78
CA SER A 143 3.16 -4.16 9.28
C SER A 143 2.32 -3.14 10.05
N HIS A 144 1.18 -3.57 10.56
CA HIS A 144 0.25 -2.69 11.28
C HIS A 144 -0.26 -3.38 12.56
N PRO A 145 0.63 -3.70 13.50
CA PRO A 145 0.17 -4.11 14.82
C PRO A 145 -0.69 -2.98 15.40
N TYR A 146 -1.89 -3.32 15.89
CA TYR A 146 -2.74 -2.36 16.56
C TYR A 146 -1.97 -1.79 17.77
N ILE A 147 -1.82 -0.47 17.80
CA ILE A 147 -1.06 0.23 18.86
C ILE A 147 -1.79 0.08 20.21
N THR A 148 -3.11 -0.01 20.18
CA THR A 148 -3.96 -0.39 21.31
C THR A 148 -4.42 -1.82 21.14
N PRO A 149 -4.35 -2.68 22.17
CA PRO A 149 -5.09 -3.94 22.18
C PRO A 149 -6.54 -3.64 21.80
N GLY A 150 -7.13 -4.45 20.93
CA GLY A 150 -8.58 -4.49 20.89
C GLY A 150 -9.04 -4.86 22.29
N ASP A 151 -10.01 -4.12 22.83
CA ASP A 151 -10.88 -4.73 23.82
C ASP A 151 -11.57 -5.88 23.06
N ASP A 152 -10.95 -7.06 23.09
CA ASP A 152 -11.59 -8.32 22.72
C ASP A 152 -12.62 -8.60 23.83
N ASP A 153 -13.66 -7.77 23.88
CA ASP A 153 -14.92 -8.07 24.55
C ASP A 153 -15.87 -8.64 23.48
N ASP A 154 -15.96 -9.97 23.50
CA ASP A 154 -16.92 -10.91 22.88
C ASP A 154 -16.96 -11.10 21.35
#